data_AF-A0A6L7W1D8-F1
#
_entry.id   AF-A0A6L7W1D8-F1
#
_cell.length_a   1.000
_cell.length_b   1.000
_cell.length_c   1.000
_cell.angle_alpha   90.00
_cell.angle_beta   90.00
_cell.angle_gamma   90.00
#
_symmetry.space_group_name_H-M   'P 1'
#
loop_
_entity.id
_entity.type
_entity.pdbx_description
1 polymer ?
#
loop_
_entity_poly.entity_id
_entity_poly.type
_entity_poly.pdbx_seq_one_letter_code
_entity_poly.pdbx_strand_id
1 'polypeptide(L)'
;MQTAKTVLEVIHRRGMEGKTLERLYRQLFNEEIYLNAYAEIYSNKGGLTRGISEETIDAMSVKRIHSIIKRLRTETYRWKPTRREYIPKKDSKKRPLGILSGDDKILQAVLKTLLEAYYEPQFSDRSHGYRPNKGCHTALQQIGRKHHTVSWFIEADIRGCFDNIDHDILIDILSDKIKDGRFIRLLKHLMKAGYVEDWKWHKTYSGTPQGGIISPLLSNIYLNELDIWVEKELMPEYNRKPKSGRKKMNPKYKHYQRKRSNAKKQGDWKSYKHYGNLMKSLPTTI
;
A
#
# COMPACT_ATOMS: atom_id res chain seq x y z
N MET A 1 -32.48 -1.65 -3.42
CA MET A 1 -31.09 -2.14 -3.29
C MET A 1 -30.71 -2.01 -1.82
N GLN A 2 -29.79 -2.83 -1.30
CA GLN A 2 -29.28 -2.62 0.07
C GLN A 2 -28.53 -1.29 0.14
N THR A 3 -28.52 -0.63 1.30
CA THR A 3 -27.80 0.62 1.49
C THR A 3 -26.29 0.40 1.35
N ALA A 4 -25.55 1.45 0.96
CA ALA A 4 -24.09 1.39 0.83
C ALA A 4 -23.43 0.90 2.12
N LYS A 5 -23.90 1.40 3.27
CA LYS A 5 -23.38 1.02 4.59
C LYS A 5 -23.53 -0.48 4.86
N THR A 6 -24.72 -1.05 4.62
CA THR A 6 -24.95 -2.48 4.83
C THR A 6 -24.09 -3.34 3.92
N VAL A 7 -23.91 -2.93 2.65
CA VAL A 7 -23.04 -3.64 1.71
C VAL A 7 -21.58 -3.65 2.20
N LEU A 8 -21.07 -2.49 2.61
CA LEU A 8 -19.69 -2.37 3.10
C LEU A 8 -19.47 -3.13 4.41
N GLU A 9 -20.43 -3.12 5.33
CA GLU A 9 -20.35 -3.89 6.58
C GLU A 9 -20.32 -5.42 6.33
N VAL A 10 -21.11 -5.91 5.37
CA VAL A 10 -21.10 -7.33 4.99
C VAL A 10 -19.76 -7.72 4.37
N ILE A 11 -19.21 -6.88 3.49
CA ILE A 11 -17.89 -7.09 2.88
C ILE A 11 -16.81 -7.09 3.97
N HIS A 12 -16.85 -6.14 4.89
CA HIS A 12 -15.90 -6.05 6.00
C HIS A 12 -15.95 -7.26 6.92
N ARG A 13 -17.14 -7.73 7.28
CA ARG A 13 -17.30 -8.94 8.09
C ARG A 13 -16.70 -10.16 7.41
N ARG A 14 -16.91 -10.31 6.09
CA ARG A 14 -16.28 -11.40 5.32
C ARG A 14 -14.75 -11.27 5.27
N GLY A 15 -14.24 -10.06 5.18
CA GLY A 15 -12.80 -9.77 5.28
C GLY A 15 -12.23 -10.21 6.62
N MET A 16 -12.90 -9.91 7.73
CA MET A 16 -12.49 -10.36 9.08
C MET A 16 -12.49 -11.88 9.22
N GLU A 17 -13.45 -12.56 8.60
CA GLU A 17 -13.54 -14.03 8.60
C GLU A 17 -12.57 -14.69 7.59
N GLY A 18 -11.85 -13.90 6.78
CA GLY A 18 -10.96 -14.41 5.72
C GLY A 18 -11.69 -15.18 4.61
N LYS A 19 -13.01 -15.01 4.49
CA LYS A 19 -13.84 -15.71 3.49
C LYS A 19 -13.70 -15.05 2.12
N THR A 20 -13.82 -15.86 1.07
CA THR A 20 -13.79 -15.36 -0.30
C THR A 20 -15.00 -14.47 -0.61
N LEU A 21 -14.78 -13.47 -1.46
CA LEU A 21 -15.85 -12.63 -1.99
C LEU A 21 -16.36 -13.19 -3.30
N GLU A 22 -17.67 -13.33 -3.40
CA GLU A 22 -18.38 -13.68 -4.63
C GLU A 22 -19.32 -12.54 -5.03
N ARG A 23 -19.55 -12.38 -6.33
CA ARG A 23 -20.52 -11.41 -6.89
C ARG A 23 -20.24 -9.96 -6.49
N LEU A 24 -18.98 -9.60 -6.24
CA LEU A 24 -18.57 -8.23 -5.89
C LEU A 24 -18.90 -7.24 -7.01
N TYR A 25 -18.86 -7.68 -8.28
CA TYR A 25 -19.20 -6.85 -9.44
C TYR A 25 -20.63 -6.28 -9.37
N ARG A 26 -21.58 -7.03 -8.78
CA ARG A 26 -22.96 -6.56 -8.61
C ARG A 26 -23.07 -5.35 -7.68
N GLN A 27 -22.13 -5.19 -6.75
CA GLN A 27 -22.11 -4.06 -5.82
C GLN A 27 -21.74 -2.75 -6.52
N LEU A 28 -21.06 -2.80 -7.67
CA LEU A 28 -20.80 -1.64 -8.53
C LEU A 28 -22.07 -1.04 -9.15
N PHE A 29 -23.24 -1.64 -8.95
CA PHE A 29 -24.50 -1.07 -9.44
C PHE A 29 -25.19 -0.18 -8.40
N ASN A 30 -24.65 -0.10 -7.18
CA ASN A 30 -25.25 0.65 -6.09
C ASN A 30 -24.87 2.14 -6.17
N GLU A 31 -25.84 2.98 -6.50
CA GLU A 31 -25.67 4.43 -6.64
C GLU A 31 -25.13 5.11 -5.38
N GLU A 32 -25.58 4.70 -4.19
CA GLU A 32 -25.15 5.33 -2.92
C GLU A 32 -23.63 5.24 -2.72
N ILE A 33 -23.00 4.16 -3.19
CA ILE A 33 -21.54 4.00 -3.10
C ILE A 33 -20.83 5.04 -3.98
N TYR A 34 -21.39 5.36 -5.15
CA TYR A 34 -20.84 6.40 -6.04
C TYR A 34 -21.01 7.79 -5.43
N LEU A 35 -22.13 8.07 -4.79
CA LEU A 35 -22.38 9.36 -4.13
C LEU A 35 -21.41 9.57 -2.96
N ASN A 36 -21.18 8.55 -2.14
CA ASN A 36 -20.21 8.61 -1.05
C ASN A 36 -18.78 8.82 -1.59
N ALA A 37 -18.38 8.05 -2.60
CA ALA A 37 -17.08 8.20 -3.25
C ALA A 37 -16.90 9.59 -3.87
N TYR A 38 -17.96 10.15 -4.47
CA TYR A 38 -17.97 11.51 -5.00
C TYR A 38 -17.74 12.55 -3.90
N ALA A 39 -18.44 12.44 -2.77
CA ALA A 39 -18.28 13.35 -1.63
C ALA A 39 -16.84 13.33 -1.09
N GLU A 40 -16.23 12.14 -0.97
CA GLU A 40 -14.84 12.00 -0.54
C GLU A 40 -13.87 12.67 -1.53
N ILE A 41 -14.04 12.43 -2.83
CA ILE A 41 -13.16 13.04 -3.84
C ILE A 41 -13.33 14.56 -3.89
N TYR A 42 -14.57 15.06 -3.81
CA TYR A 42 -14.87 16.49 -3.88
C TYR A 42 -14.23 17.26 -2.71
N SER A 43 -14.17 16.65 -1.53
CA SER A 43 -13.50 17.24 -0.36
C SER A 43 -11.97 17.38 -0.52
N ASN A 44 -11.36 16.62 -1.45
CA ASN A 44 -9.93 16.64 -1.69
C ASN A 44 -9.53 17.68 -2.76
N LYS A 45 -8.51 18.51 -2.48
CA LYS A 45 -8.01 19.57 -3.38
C LYS A 45 -7.61 19.11 -4.80
N GLY A 46 -7.31 17.82 -4.98
CA GLY A 46 -6.99 17.21 -6.29
C GLY A 46 -8.20 16.71 -7.10
N GLY A 47 -9.42 16.81 -6.56
CA GLY A 47 -10.66 16.44 -7.26
C GLY A 47 -10.91 17.27 -8.52
N LEU A 48 -10.46 18.53 -8.52
CA LEU A 48 -10.67 19.49 -9.60
C LEU A 48 -9.63 19.42 -10.74
N THR A 49 -8.56 18.61 -10.61
CA THR A 49 -7.52 18.53 -11.64
C THR A 49 -7.98 17.73 -12.86
N ARG A 50 -7.98 18.36 -14.06
CA ARG A 50 -8.48 17.79 -15.32
C ARG A 50 -7.60 16.66 -15.85
N GLY A 51 -8.21 15.54 -16.26
CA GLY A 51 -7.55 14.40 -16.90
C GLY A 51 -7.35 14.59 -18.41
N ILE A 52 -7.40 13.48 -19.17
CA ILE A 52 -7.37 13.51 -20.65
C ILE A 52 -8.67 14.09 -21.23
N SER A 53 -9.82 13.76 -20.63
CA SER A 53 -11.10 14.35 -21.02
C SER A 53 -11.29 15.72 -20.36
N GLU A 54 -11.92 16.67 -21.07
CA GLU A 54 -12.31 17.99 -20.54
C GLU A 54 -13.30 17.89 -19.35
N GLU A 55 -13.90 16.73 -19.16
CA GLU A 55 -14.85 16.45 -18.08
C GLU A 55 -14.15 16.37 -16.71
N THR A 56 -14.36 17.43 -15.92
CA THR A 56 -13.96 17.49 -14.51
C THR A 56 -14.99 16.78 -13.61
N ILE A 57 -14.62 16.50 -12.36
CA ILE A 57 -15.53 15.94 -11.35
C ILE A 57 -16.68 16.93 -11.01
N ASP A 58 -16.48 18.23 -11.20
CA ASP A 58 -17.49 19.28 -10.97
C ASP A 58 -18.79 19.11 -11.79
N ALA A 59 -18.69 18.47 -12.97
CA ALA A 59 -19.85 18.19 -13.83
C ALA A 59 -20.46 16.79 -13.55
N MET A 60 -20.13 16.16 -12.43
CA MET A 60 -20.69 14.86 -12.09
C MET A 60 -22.14 15.01 -11.65
N SER A 61 -23.04 14.31 -12.33
CA SER A 61 -24.46 14.26 -12.01
C SER A 61 -24.89 12.82 -11.77
N VAL A 62 -26.02 12.66 -11.08
CA VAL A 62 -26.67 11.34 -10.91
C VAL A 62 -26.90 10.65 -12.27
N LYS A 63 -27.27 11.41 -13.31
CA LYS A 63 -27.42 10.90 -14.68
C LYS A 63 -26.12 10.32 -15.23
N ARG A 64 -24.98 10.96 -14.96
CA ARG A 64 -23.65 10.49 -15.37
C ARG A 64 -23.24 9.23 -14.61
N ILE A 65 -23.52 9.17 -13.30
CA ILE A 65 -23.34 7.96 -12.48
C ILE A 65 -24.18 6.80 -13.04
N HIS A 66 -25.45 7.03 -13.36
CA HIS A 66 -26.31 6.02 -14.00
C HIS A 66 -25.77 5.56 -15.36
N SER A 67 -25.19 6.45 -16.15
CA SER A 67 -24.52 6.09 -17.41
C SER A 67 -23.31 5.19 -17.19
N ILE A 68 -22.48 5.46 -16.17
CA ILE A 68 -21.37 4.58 -15.77
C ILE A 68 -21.92 3.21 -15.34
N ILE A 69 -22.92 3.18 -14.45
CA ILE A 69 -23.55 1.94 -13.97
C ILE A 69 -24.15 1.15 -15.14
N LYS A 70 -24.80 1.81 -16.10
CA LYS A 70 -25.35 1.16 -17.30
C LYS A 70 -24.26 0.50 -18.13
N ARG A 71 -23.15 1.20 -18.39
CA ARG A 71 -21.98 0.64 -19.11
C ARG A 71 -21.34 -0.52 -18.37
N LEU A 72 -21.32 -0.49 -17.03
CA LEU A 72 -20.83 -1.61 -16.22
C LEU A 72 -21.78 -2.81 -16.27
N ARG A 73 -23.10 -2.59 -16.24
CA ARG A 73 -24.10 -3.65 -16.39
C ARG A 73 -24.02 -4.34 -17.75
N THR A 74 -23.79 -3.58 -18.82
CA THR A 74 -23.61 -4.11 -20.18
C THR A 74 -22.18 -4.57 -20.46
N GLU A 75 -21.25 -4.45 -19.50
CA GLU A 75 -19.83 -4.80 -19.63
C GLU A 75 -19.12 -4.08 -20.79
N THR A 76 -19.63 -2.92 -21.20
CA THR A 76 -19.08 -2.08 -22.27
C THR A 76 -18.16 -0.98 -21.76
N TYR A 77 -17.99 -0.86 -20.43
CA TYR A 77 -17.07 0.12 -19.84
C TYR A 77 -15.62 -0.17 -20.24
N ARG A 78 -14.94 0.86 -20.75
CA ARG A 78 -13.52 0.83 -21.11
C ARG A 78 -12.79 1.94 -20.36
N TRP A 79 -11.76 1.56 -19.62
CA TRP A 79 -10.87 2.50 -18.94
C TRP A 79 -10.18 3.39 -19.95
N LYS A 80 -10.16 4.71 -19.68
CA LYS A 80 -9.37 5.63 -20.49
C LYS A 80 -7.92 5.62 -19.99
N PRO A 81 -6.93 5.84 -20.87
CA PRO A 81 -5.54 5.96 -20.43
C PRO A 81 -5.38 7.16 -19.49
N THR A 82 -4.35 7.13 -18.64
CA THR A 82 -4.06 8.24 -17.72
C THR A 82 -3.19 9.30 -18.40
N ARG A 83 -3.41 10.59 -18.13
CA ARG A 83 -2.55 11.67 -18.63
C ARG A 83 -1.29 11.77 -17.78
N ARG A 84 -0.10 11.64 -18.35
CA ARG A 84 1.15 11.77 -17.61
C ARG A 84 1.56 13.25 -17.52
N GLU A 85 1.72 13.75 -16.31
CA GLU A 85 2.21 15.09 -16.02
C GLU A 85 3.41 15.01 -15.06
N TYR A 86 4.40 15.88 -15.25
CA TYR A 86 5.62 15.84 -14.47
C TYR A 86 5.62 16.92 -13.39
N ILE A 87 5.66 16.50 -12.14
CA ILE A 87 5.82 17.42 -11.00
C ILE A 87 7.31 17.49 -10.64
N PRO A 88 7.91 18.70 -10.54
CA PRO A 88 9.29 18.84 -10.10
C PRO A 88 9.44 18.42 -8.63
N LYS A 89 10.42 17.56 -8.31
CA LYS A 89 10.87 17.38 -6.92
C LYS A 89 11.90 18.46 -6.56
N LYS A 90 12.13 18.64 -5.25
CA LYS A 90 13.20 19.50 -4.71
C LYS A 90 14.61 19.14 -5.22
N ASP A 91 14.79 17.91 -5.69
CA ASP A 91 16.09 17.30 -5.98
C ASP A 91 16.29 17.07 -7.50
N SER A 92 15.77 18.00 -8.32
CA SER A 92 15.79 18.05 -9.80
C SER A 92 15.21 16.85 -10.59
N LYS A 93 14.90 15.74 -9.93
CA LYS A 93 14.16 14.60 -10.51
C LYS A 93 12.67 14.93 -10.65
N LYS A 94 12.06 14.62 -11.79
CA LYS A 94 10.61 14.79 -12.01
C LYS A 94 9.84 13.55 -11.54
N ARG A 95 8.70 13.74 -10.88
CA ARG A 95 7.77 12.65 -10.53
C ARG A 95 6.66 12.58 -11.59
N PRO A 96 6.51 11.48 -12.33
CA PRO A 96 5.37 11.32 -13.22
C PRO A 96 4.09 11.12 -12.41
N LEU A 97 3.06 11.89 -12.71
CA LEU A 97 1.73 11.77 -12.14
C LEU A 97 0.73 11.45 -13.27
N GLY A 98 -0.01 10.37 -13.12
CA GLY A 98 -1.11 9.97 -13.98
C GLY A 98 -2.40 10.63 -13.53
N ILE A 99 -2.89 11.61 -14.27
CA ILE A 99 -4.17 12.28 -14.02
C ILE A 99 -5.26 11.53 -14.78
N LEU A 100 -6.25 11.06 -14.03
CA LEU A 100 -7.37 10.27 -14.53
C LEU A 100 -8.52 11.13 -15.04
N SER A 101 -9.33 10.53 -15.91
CA SER A 101 -10.62 11.12 -16.31
C SER A 101 -11.60 11.16 -15.13
N GLY A 102 -12.59 12.06 -15.16
CA GLY A 102 -13.57 12.18 -14.07
C GLY A 102 -14.34 10.89 -13.80
N ASP A 103 -14.81 10.20 -14.85
CA ASP A 103 -15.49 8.90 -14.75
C ASP A 103 -14.60 7.84 -14.10
N ASP A 104 -13.35 7.72 -14.58
CA ASP A 104 -12.41 6.73 -14.08
C ASP A 104 -12.01 7.01 -12.62
N LYS A 105 -11.90 8.29 -12.23
CA LYS A 105 -11.64 8.67 -10.83
C LYS A 105 -12.74 8.16 -9.91
N ILE A 106 -14.01 8.40 -10.23
CA ILE A 106 -15.12 7.93 -9.39
C ILE A 106 -15.18 6.42 -9.37
N LEU A 107 -15.05 5.76 -10.52
CA LEU A 107 -15.07 4.29 -10.53
C LEU A 107 -13.90 3.71 -9.73
N GLN A 108 -12.70 4.29 -9.80
CA GLN A 108 -11.57 3.88 -8.97
C GLN A 108 -11.82 4.11 -7.48
N ALA A 109 -12.46 5.22 -7.10
CA ALA A 109 -12.82 5.46 -5.71
C ALA A 109 -13.84 4.43 -5.20
N VAL A 110 -14.87 4.11 -6.00
CA VAL A 110 -15.82 3.04 -5.66
C VAL A 110 -15.13 1.69 -5.50
N LEU A 111 -14.23 1.33 -6.43
CA LEU A 111 -13.43 0.10 -6.33
C LEU A 111 -12.54 0.10 -5.08
N LYS A 112 -11.92 1.24 -4.76
CA LYS A 112 -11.12 1.43 -3.55
C LYS A 112 -11.97 1.20 -2.30
N THR A 113 -13.13 1.83 -2.16
CA THR A 113 -14.02 1.68 -1.00
C THR A 113 -14.43 0.22 -0.78
N LEU A 114 -14.77 -0.50 -1.86
CA LEU A 114 -15.14 -1.92 -1.78
C LEU A 114 -13.97 -2.81 -1.35
N LEU A 115 -12.78 -2.59 -1.94
CA LEU A 115 -11.60 -3.38 -1.63
C LEU A 115 -11.02 -3.06 -0.25
N GLU A 116 -11.03 -1.79 0.15
CA GLU A 116 -10.62 -1.35 1.50
C GLU A 116 -11.48 -2.01 2.56
N ALA A 117 -12.81 -2.02 2.39
CA ALA A 117 -13.71 -2.69 3.33
C ALA A 117 -13.32 -4.16 3.52
N TYR A 118 -12.85 -4.85 2.49
CA TYR A 118 -12.48 -6.26 2.55
C TYR A 118 -11.06 -6.51 3.09
N TYR A 119 -10.06 -5.77 2.60
CA TYR A 119 -8.64 -6.04 2.89
C TYR A 119 -8.13 -5.36 4.15
N GLU A 120 -8.70 -4.21 4.54
CA GLU A 120 -8.26 -3.48 5.72
C GLU A 120 -8.17 -4.32 7.01
N PRO A 121 -9.16 -5.17 7.36
CA PRO A 121 -9.06 -6.03 8.54
C PRO A 121 -8.03 -7.17 8.42
N GLN A 122 -7.54 -7.47 7.22
CA GLN A 122 -6.59 -8.56 6.97
C GLN A 122 -5.13 -8.09 7.00
N PHE A 123 -4.89 -6.79 6.80
CA PHE A 123 -3.54 -6.24 6.77
C PHE A 123 -2.85 -6.31 8.14
N SER A 124 -1.54 -6.63 8.13
CA SER A 124 -0.72 -6.65 9.35
C SER A 124 -0.84 -5.34 10.14
N ASP A 125 -0.90 -5.45 11.46
CA ASP A 125 -0.88 -4.28 12.35
C ASP A 125 0.37 -3.41 12.19
N ARG A 126 1.48 -4.00 11.71
CA ARG A 126 2.76 -3.31 11.46
C ARG A 126 2.78 -2.50 10.18
N SER A 127 1.80 -2.69 9.29
CA SER A 127 1.65 -1.90 8.07
C SER A 127 0.83 -0.64 8.35
N HIS A 128 1.42 0.54 8.10
CA HIS A 128 0.80 1.86 8.39
C HIS A 128 0.56 2.73 7.15
N GLY A 129 1.24 2.46 6.03
CA GLY A 129 1.18 3.31 4.86
C GLY A 129 -0.18 3.27 4.17
N TYR A 130 -0.72 4.44 3.79
CA TYR A 130 -1.95 4.56 2.98
C TYR A 130 -3.20 3.86 3.54
N ARG A 131 -3.26 3.63 4.86
CA ARG A 131 -4.39 2.98 5.52
C ARG A 131 -5.26 3.98 6.29
N PRO A 132 -6.58 3.76 6.37
CA PRO A 132 -7.45 4.60 7.18
C PRO A 132 -7.01 4.54 8.65
N ASN A 133 -6.97 5.71 9.31
CA ASN A 133 -6.59 5.85 10.72
C ASN A 133 -5.16 5.42 11.09
N LYS A 134 -4.26 5.19 10.11
CA LYS A 134 -2.84 4.93 10.33
C LYS A 134 -1.97 5.93 9.57
N GLY A 135 -0.78 6.23 10.11
CA GLY A 135 0.16 7.17 9.49
C GLY A 135 1.55 7.11 10.10
N CYS A 136 2.40 8.10 9.78
CA CYS A 136 3.79 8.12 10.25
C CYS A 136 3.89 8.15 11.79
N HIS A 137 2.99 8.89 12.45
CA HIS A 137 2.98 9.00 13.90
C HIS A 137 2.60 7.68 14.60
N THR A 138 1.66 6.91 14.04
CA THR A 138 1.27 5.60 14.59
C THR A 138 2.41 4.59 14.46
N ALA A 139 3.14 4.62 13.35
CA ALA A 139 4.33 3.79 13.15
C ALA A 139 5.43 4.11 14.18
N LEU A 140 5.76 5.41 14.37
CA LEU A 140 6.75 5.84 15.36
C LEU A 140 6.33 5.47 16.79
N GLN A 141 5.06 5.65 17.13
CA GLN A 141 4.53 5.29 18.45
C GLN A 141 4.64 3.77 18.69
N GLN A 142 4.34 2.95 17.67
CA GLN A 142 4.47 1.51 17.76
C GLN A 142 5.92 1.07 17.99
N ILE A 143 6.88 1.68 17.29
CA ILE A 143 8.31 1.41 17.48
C ILE A 143 8.72 1.80 18.91
N GLY A 144 8.39 3.02 19.35
CA GLY A 144 8.79 3.53 20.67
C GLY A 144 8.21 2.74 21.85
N ARG A 145 7.01 2.17 21.72
CA ARG A 145 6.34 1.39 22.78
C ARG A 145 6.75 -0.08 22.81
N LYS A 146 7.02 -0.72 21.66
CA LYS A 146 7.29 -2.17 21.60
C LYS A 146 8.77 -2.52 21.72
N HIS A 147 9.67 -1.56 21.46
CA HIS A 147 11.09 -1.82 21.26
C HIS A 147 11.97 -0.97 22.18
N HIS A 148 11.89 -1.22 23.49
CA HIS A 148 12.70 -0.52 24.50
C HIS A 148 14.20 -0.90 24.49
N THR A 149 14.60 -1.96 23.78
CA THR A 149 16.00 -2.43 23.74
C THR A 149 16.34 -2.99 22.37
N VAL A 150 16.29 -2.16 21.34
CA VAL A 150 16.76 -2.51 19.99
C VAL A 150 18.13 -1.87 19.77
N SER A 151 19.13 -2.69 19.43
CA SER A 151 20.50 -2.25 19.20
C SER A 151 20.82 -1.95 17.73
N TRP A 152 19.98 -2.44 16.81
CA TRP A 152 20.22 -2.43 15.36
C TRP A 152 18.92 -2.15 14.61
N PHE A 153 18.99 -1.27 13.61
CA PHE A 153 17.91 -1.02 12.66
C PHE A 153 18.34 -1.50 11.27
N ILE A 154 17.41 -2.09 10.54
CA ILE A 154 17.60 -2.46 9.14
C ILE A 154 16.67 -1.55 8.36
N GLU A 155 17.26 -0.71 7.50
CA GLU A 155 16.53 0.13 6.57
C GLU A 155 16.52 -0.55 5.20
N ALA A 156 15.33 -0.72 4.63
CA ALA A 156 15.14 -1.27 3.30
C ALA A 156 14.13 -0.37 2.57
N ASP A 157 14.45 -0.04 1.31
CA ASP A 157 13.57 0.72 0.42
C ASP A 157 13.41 -0.04 -0.90
N ILE A 158 12.19 -0.03 -1.44
CA ILE A 158 11.88 -0.68 -2.71
C ILE A 158 11.94 0.36 -3.81
N ARG A 159 12.96 0.24 -4.67
CA ARG A 159 13.14 1.13 -5.81
C ARG A 159 11.95 1.02 -6.77
N GLY A 160 11.20 2.11 -6.92
CA GLY A 160 10.12 2.21 -7.90
C GLY A 160 8.96 1.24 -7.62
N CYS A 161 8.57 1.08 -6.36
CA CYS A 161 7.50 0.15 -5.95
C CYS A 161 6.25 0.24 -6.85
N PHE A 162 5.75 1.45 -7.13
CA PHE A 162 4.56 1.61 -7.98
C PHE A 162 4.78 1.29 -9.45
N ASP A 163 6.00 1.44 -9.97
CA ASP A 163 6.33 1.22 -11.39
C ASP A 163 6.66 -0.26 -11.70
N ASN A 164 7.08 -1.02 -10.67
CA ASN A 164 7.60 -2.39 -10.80
C ASN A 164 6.64 -3.49 -10.30
N ILE A 165 5.38 -3.17 -9.97
CA ILE A 165 4.39 -4.19 -9.59
C ILE A 165 4.06 -5.06 -10.80
N ASP A 166 4.25 -6.38 -10.67
CA ASP A 166 3.85 -7.35 -11.67
C ASP A 166 2.32 -7.49 -11.69
N HIS A 167 1.74 -7.38 -12.89
CA HIS A 167 0.29 -7.40 -13.07
C HIS A 167 -0.30 -8.78 -12.86
N ASP A 168 0.39 -9.84 -13.28
CA ASP A 168 -0.12 -11.20 -13.20
C ASP A 168 -0.09 -11.68 -11.75
N ILE A 169 1.00 -11.42 -11.02
CA ILE A 169 1.09 -11.74 -9.57
C ILE A 169 0.01 -11.00 -8.78
N LEU A 170 -0.21 -9.70 -9.04
CA LEU A 170 -1.25 -8.95 -8.34
C LEU A 170 -2.65 -9.51 -8.65
N ILE A 171 -2.91 -9.89 -9.90
CA ILE A 171 -4.19 -10.48 -10.30
C ILE A 171 -4.39 -11.84 -9.64
N ASP A 172 -3.34 -12.65 -9.50
CA ASP A 172 -3.43 -13.95 -8.84
C ASP A 172 -3.76 -13.79 -7.35
N ILE A 173 -3.06 -12.89 -6.63
CA ILE A 173 -3.36 -12.55 -5.22
C ILE A 173 -4.83 -12.10 -5.07
N LEU A 174 -5.30 -11.23 -5.96
CA LEU A 174 -6.69 -10.76 -5.95
C LEU A 174 -7.68 -11.89 -6.26
N SER A 175 -7.35 -12.77 -7.20
CA SER A 175 -8.20 -13.89 -7.65
C SER A 175 -8.32 -14.99 -6.60
N ASP A 176 -7.34 -15.11 -5.70
CA ASP A 176 -7.41 -16.02 -4.56
C ASP A 176 -8.53 -15.65 -3.61
N LYS A 177 -8.69 -14.35 -3.33
CA LYS A 177 -9.70 -13.85 -2.38
C LYS A 177 -11.03 -13.48 -3.05
N ILE A 178 -11.00 -12.96 -4.27
CA ILE A 178 -12.17 -12.47 -4.99
C ILE A 178 -12.52 -13.44 -6.11
N LYS A 179 -13.54 -14.28 -5.88
CA LYS A 179 -14.09 -15.25 -6.84
C LYS A 179 -15.16 -14.59 -7.72
N ASP A 180 -14.80 -13.50 -8.38
CA ASP A 180 -15.65 -12.80 -9.35
C ASP A 180 -14.83 -12.41 -10.59
N GLY A 181 -14.94 -13.24 -11.64
CA GLY A 181 -14.20 -13.04 -12.88
C GLY A 181 -14.53 -11.74 -13.60
N ARG A 182 -15.74 -11.19 -13.44
CA ARG A 182 -16.11 -9.90 -14.07
C ARG A 182 -15.37 -8.75 -13.40
N PHE A 183 -15.28 -8.79 -12.07
CA PHE A 183 -14.53 -7.83 -11.27
C PHE A 183 -13.02 -7.89 -11.53
N ILE A 184 -12.45 -9.10 -11.50
CA ILE A 184 -11.02 -9.29 -11.81
C ILE A 184 -10.69 -8.81 -13.23
N ARG A 185 -11.55 -9.11 -14.22
CA ARG A 185 -11.37 -8.62 -15.59
C ARG A 185 -11.44 -7.09 -15.67
N LEU A 186 -12.31 -6.45 -14.90
CA LEU A 186 -12.37 -4.98 -14.84
C LEU A 186 -11.05 -4.39 -14.29
N LEU A 187 -10.48 -4.97 -13.23
CA LEU A 187 -9.18 -4.55 -12.69
C LEU A 187 -8.02 -4.85 -13.65
N LYS A 188 -8.02 -5.99 -14.32
CA LYS A 188 -7.03 -6.31 -15.36
C LYS A 188 -7.03 -5.28 -16.48
N HIS A 189 -8.22 -4.87 -16.93
CA HIS A 189 -8.34 -3.78 -17.92
C HIS A 189 -7.88 -2.43 -17.37
N LEU A 190 -8.08 -2.15 -16.08
CA LEU A 190 -7.61 -0.92 -15.45
C LEU A 190 -6.07 -0.84 -15.51
N MET A 191 -5.40 -1.92 -15.14
CA MET A 191 -3.94 -1.98 -15.12
C MET A 191 -3.33 -1.89 -16.53
N LYS A 192 -4.04 -2.45 -17.52
CA LYS A 192 -3.64 -2.42 -18.94
C LYS A 192 -4.06 -1.15 -19.70
N ALA A 193 -4.80 -0.23 -19.07
CA ALA A 193 -5.33 0.97 -19.74
C ALA A 193 -4.24 1.90 -20.31
N GLY A 194 -3.01 1.80 -19.80
CA GLY A 194 -1.87 2.57 -20.29
C GLY A 194 -1.85 4.02 -19.80
N TYR A 195 -0.95 4.80 -20.37
CA TYR A 195 -0.87 6.24 -20.15
C TYR A 195 -0.59 6.98 -21.46
N VAL A 196 -0.96 8.26 -21.50
CA VAL A 196 -0.65 9.18 -22.59
C VAL A 196 0.38 10.19 -22.11
N GLU A 197 1.46 10.36 -22.86
CA GLU A 197 2.55 11.29 -22.62
C GLU A 197 2.85 12.01 -23.95
N ASP A 198 2.90 13.34 -23.95
CA ASP A 198 3.13 14.16 -25.16
C ASP A 198 2.28 13.75 -26.38
N TRP A 199 0.97 13.52 -26.13
CA TRP A 199 -0.02 13.06 -27.13
C TRP A 199 0.27 11.69 -27.76
N LYS A 200 1.23 10.93 -27.23
CA LYS A 200 1.52 9.56 -27.61
C LYS A 200 1.00 8.60 -26.56
N TRP A 201 0.34 7.53 -27.01
CA TRP A 201 -0.13 6.47 -26.13
C TRP A 201 0.98 5.45 -25.87
N HIS A 202 1.15 5.09 -24.60
CA HIS A 202 2.11 4.10 -24.13
C HIS A 202 1.39 2.97 -23.37
N LYS A 203 1.78 1.72 -23.67
CA LYS A 203 1.36 0.54 -22.89
C LYS A 203 2.05 0.53 -21.54
N THR A 204 1.29 0.26 -20.49
CA THR A 204 1.85 -0.07 -19.17
C THR A 204 2.09 -1.57 -19.10
N TYR A 205 3.35 -2.00 -19.13
CA TYR A 205 3.73 -3.41 -19.01
C TYR A 205 3.90 -3.86 -17.55
N SER A 206 4.21 -2.93 -16.65
CA SER A 206 4.36 -3.15 -15.21
C SER A 206 3.95 -1.91 -14.45
N GLY A 207 3.59 -2.09 -13.18
CA GLY A 207 3.26 -1.01 -12.27
C GLY A 207 1.79 -0.58 -12.30
N THR A 208 1.41 0.18 -11.28
CA THR A 208 0.08 0.81 -11.17
C THR A 208 0.19 2.28 -11.59
N PRO A 209 -0.82 2.86 -12.26
CA PRO A 209 -0.78 4.26 -12.65
C PRO A 209 -0.50 5.15 -11.43
N GLN A 210 0.65 5.82 -11.42
CA GLN A 210 1.07 6.64 -10.29
C GLN A 210 0.20 7.90 -10.23
N GLY A 211 -0.85 7.91 -9.42
CA GLY A 211 -1.90 8.94 -9.43
C GLY A 211 -3.32 8.36 -9.45
N GLY A 212 -3.44 7.04 -9.62
CA GLY A 212 -4.66 6.29 -9.34
C GLY A 212 -5.06 6.36 -7.86
N ILE A 213 -6.34 6.60 -7.62
CA ILE A 213 -6.92 6.63 -6.28
C ILE A 213 -6.75 5.25 -5.62
N ILE A 214 -6.89 4.19 -6.41
CA ILE A 214 -6.76 2.79 -5.99
C ILE A 214 -5.32 2.28 -5.90
N SER A 215 -4.35 2.96 -6.53
CA SER A 215 -2.97 2.47 -6.65
C SER A 215 -2.28 2.22 -5.30
N PRO A 216 -2.41 3.10 -4.27
CA PRO A 216 -1.82 2.82 -2.96
C PRO A 216 -2.39 1.57 -2.29
N LEU A 217 -3.69 1.32 -2.43
CA LEU A 217 -4.32 0.12 -1.88
C LEU A 217 -3.80 -1.15 -2.57
N LEU A 218 -3.68 -1.12 -3.90
CA LEU A 218 -3.14 -2.27 -4.66
C LEU A 218 -1.70 -2.57 -4.28
N SER A 219 -0.88 -1.54 -4.06
CA SER A 219 0.49 -1.71 -3.56
C SER A 219 0.52 -2.34 -2.17
N ASN A 220 -0.39 -1.94 -1.28
CA ASN A 220 -0.50 -2.55 0.05
C ASN A 220 -0.95 -4.01 -0.02
N ILE A 221 -1.91 -4.35 -0.90
CA ILE A 221 -2.33 -5.74 -1.12
C ILE A 221 -1.15 -6.59 -1.60
N TYR A 222 -0.35 -6.09 -2.53
CA TYR A 222 0.84 -6.76 -3.02
C TYR A 222 1.89 -6.98 -1.91
N LEU A 223 2.19 -5.92 -1.15
CA LEU A 223 3.20 -5.97 -0.08
C LEU A 223 2.73 -6.73 1.16
N ASN A 224 1.42 -6.93 1.34
CA ASN A 224 0.90 -7.70 2.45
C ASN A 224 1.36 -9.17 2.39
N GLU A 225 1.60 -9.73 1.21
CA GLU A 225 2.19 -11.08 1.09
C GLU A 225 3.62 -11.12 1.66
N LEU A 226 4.39 -10.05 1.45
CA LEU A 226 5.70 -9.89 2.08
C LEU A 226 5.56 -9.76 3.60
N ASP A 227 4.63 -8.94 4.08
CA ASP A 227 4.38 -8.78 5.52
C ASP A 227 4.01 -10.12 6.18
N ILE A 228 3.11 -10.89 5.57
CA ILE A 228 2.71 -12.22 6.05
C ILE A 228 3.92 -13.16 6.09
N TRP A 229 4.73 -13.19 5.04
CA TRP A 229 5.93 -14.03 4.99
C TRP A 229 6.94 -13.63 6.07
N VAL A 230 7.18 -12.33 6.27
CA VAL A 230 8.07 -11.84 7.33
C VAL A 230 7.54 -12.26 8.71
N GLU A 231 6.24 -12.14 8.95
CA GLU A 231 5.65 -12.46 10.25
C GLU A 231 5.58 -13.95 10.57
N LYS A 232 5.34 -14.79 9.56
CA LYS A 232 5.15 -16.25 9.74
C LYS A 232 6.43 -17.06 9.61
N GLU A 233 7.35 -16.67 8.72
CA GLU A 233 8.57 -17.45 8.43
C GLU A 233 9.79 -16.78 9.05
N LEU A 234 10.07 -15.53 8.65
CA LEU A 234 11.32 -14.85 9.01
C LEU A 234 11.40 -14.52 10.50
N MET A 235 10.34 -13.93 11.07
CA MET A 235 10.33 -13.57 12.49
C MET A 235 10.46 -14.79 13.39
N PRO A 236 9.71 -15.88 13.22
CA PRO A 236 9.86 -17.06 14.05
C PRO A 236 11.21 -17.76 13.88
N GLU A 237 11.85 -17.72 12.70
CA GLU A 237 13.17 -18.31 12.48
C GLU A 237 14.26 -17.58 13.29
N TYR A 238 14.31 -16.24 13.22
CA TYR A 238 15.40 -15.44 13.79
C TYR A 238 15.11 -14.90 15.20
N ASN A 239 13.84 -14.77 15.59
CA ASN A 239 13.44 -14.32 16.93
C ASN A 239 13.19 -15.48 17.91
N ARG A 240 13.56 -16.73 17.59
CA ARG A 240 13.44 -17.85 18.55
C ARG A 240 14.08 -17.47 19.88
N LYS A 241 13.27 -17.52 20.95
CA LYS A 241 13.81 -17.53 22.31
C LYS A 241 14.63 -18.81 22.43
N PRO A 242 15.89 -18.76 22.90
CA PRO A 242 16.64 -19.98 23.15
C PRO A 242 15.88 -20.84 24.16
N LYS A 243 15.87 -22.17 23.95
CA LYS A 243 15.23 -23.14 24.86
C LYS A 243 15.68 -22.96 26.33
N SER A 244 16.82 -22.32 26.56
CA SER A 244 17.40 -21.99 27.86
C SER A 244 17.24 -20.51 28.26
N GLY A 245 16.07 -19.89 28.11
CA GLY A 245 15.66 -18.64 28.79
C GLY A 245 16.45 -17.33 28.57
N ARG A 246 17.69 -17.34 28.06
CA ARG A 246 18.56 -16.18 27.79
C ARG A 246 19.49 -16.46 26.62
N LYS A 247 19.56 -15.56 25.63
CA LYS A 247 20.56 -15.62 24.55
C LYS A 247 21.96 -15.45 25.15
N LYS A 248 22.95 -16.24 24.73
CA LYS A 248 24.30 -16.15 25.29
C LYS A 248 24.94 -14.87 24.76
N MET A 249 25.53 -14.07 25.64
CA MET A 249 26.17 -12.82 25.21
C MET A 249 27.39 -13.15 24.34
N ASN A 250 27.53 -12.46 23.21
CA ASN A 250 28.64 -12.70 22.29
C ASN A 250 29.99 -12.49 23.02
N PRO A 251 30.87 -13.50 23.12
CA PRO A 251 32.14 -13.36 23.85
C PRO A 251 33.02 -12.22 23.32
N LYS A 252 33.03 -12.01 21.99
CA LYS A 252 33.78 -10.91 21.36
C LYS A 252 33.20 -9.55 21.74
N TYR A 253 31.87 -9.42 21.77
CA TYR A 253 31.19 -8.20 22.22
C TYR A 253 31.51 -7.88 23.69
N LYS A 254 31.46 -8.89 24.56
CA LYS A 254 31.81 -8.76 26.00
C LYS A 254 33.27 -8.36 26.20
N HIS A 255 34.19 -8.91 25.39
CA HIS A 255 35.61 -8.55 25.42
C HIS A 255 35.84 -7.07 25.12
N TYR A 256 35.29 -6.57 24.02
CA TYR A 256 35.43 -5.16 23.66
C TYR A 256 34.69 -4.23 24.61
N GLN A 257 33.55 -4.65 25.18
CA GLN A 257 32.86 -3.91 26.23
C GLN A 257 33.74 -3.72 27.47
N ARG A 258 34.44 -4.76 27.93
CA ARG A 258 35.40 -4.67 29.04
C ARG A 258 36.57 -3.75 28.71
N LYS A 259 37.18 -3.91 27.53
CA LYS A 259 38.28 -3.03 27.07
C LYS A 259 37.87 -1.57 27.00
N ARG A 260 36.66 -1.28 26.51
CA ARG A 260 36.09 0.07 26.46
C ARG A 260 35.84 0.64 27.85
N SER A 261 35.35 -0.16 28.79
CA SER A 261 35.18 0.27 30.20
C SER A 261 36.53 0.59 30.87
N ASN A 262 37.54 -0.23 30.63
CA ASN A 262 38.90 0.00 31.15
C ASN A 262 39.54 1.25 30.54
N ALA A 263 39.41 1.47 29.23
CA ALA A 263 39.88 2.69 28.57
C ALA A 263 39.21 3.95 29.12
N LYS A 264 37.90 3.89 29.44
CA LYS A 264 37.18 4.99 30.10
C LYS A 264 37.74 5.28 31.49
N LYS A 265 38.06 4.25 32.28
CA LYS A 265 38.66 4.41 33.62
C LYS A 265 40.07 5.00 33.57
N GLN A 266 40.82 4.71 32.51
CA GLN A 266 42.19 5.22 32.29
C GLN A 266 42.24 6.59 31.60
N GLY A 267 41.10 7.17 31.21
CA GLY A 267 41.04 8.44 30.47
C GLY A 267 41.49 8.36 29.01
N ASP A 268 41.72 7.16 28.45
CA ASP A 268 42.12 6.98 27.06
C ASP A 268 40.91 7.01 26.12
N TRP A 269 40.60 8.23 25.64
CA TRP A 269 39.49 8.47 24.72
C TRP A 269 39.70 7.90 23.31
N LYS A 270 40.95 7.73 22.86
CA LYS A 270 41.26 7.16 21.54
C LYS A 270 40.88 5.69 21.51
N SER A 271 41.34 4.91 22.50
CA SER A 271 40.98 3.50 22.65
C SER A 271 39.49 3.31 22.94
N TYR A 272 38.88 4.19 23.74
CA TYR A 272 37.44 4.16 24.02
C TYR A 272 36.60 4.26 22.73
N LYS A 273 36.96 5.19 21.83
CA LYS A 273 36.25 5.39 20.56
C LYS A 273 36.52 4.22 19.59
N HIS A 274 37.75 3.71 19.54
CA HIS A 274 38.13 2.56 18.73
C HIS A 274 37.33 1.29 19.10
N TYR A 275 37.29 0.92 20.38
CA TYR A 275 36.49 -0.22 20.83
C TYR A 275 34.98 -0.01 20.65
N GLY A 276 34.50 1.23 20.77
CA GLY A 276 33.12 1.57 20.47
C GLY A 276 32.74 1.30 19.02
N ASN A 277 33.63 1.60 18.07
CA ASN A 277 33.41 1.30 16.65
C ASN A 277 33.45 -0.20 16.36
N LEU A 278 34.38 -0.95 16.98
CA LEU A 278 34.44 -2.42 16.84
C LEU A 278 33.22 -3.13 17.44
N MET A 279 32.62 -2.59 18.51
CA MET A 279 31.38 -3.11 19.07
C MET A 279 30.18 -2.91 18.15
N LYS A 280 30.21 -1.91 17.26
CA LYS A 280 29.17 -1.72 16.25
C LYS A 280 29.21 -2.83 15.19
N SER A 281 30.35 -3.39 14.81
CA SER A 281 30.32 -4.48 13.82
C SER A 281 29.93 -5.85 14.39
N LEU A 282 29.62 -5.96 15.68
CA LEU A 282 29.39 -7.24 16.36
C LEU A 282 27.97 -7.36 16.93
N PRO A 283 27.29 -8.50 16.75
CA PRO A 283 26.01 -8.75 17.41
C PRO A 283 26.22 -8.90 18.93
N THR A 284 25.28 -8.36 19.72
CA THR A 284 25.33 -8.37 21.19
C THR A 284 25.15 -9.76 21.79
N THR A 285 24.40 -10.63 21.13
CA THR A 285 24.06 -11.99 21.59
C THR A 285 24.19 -13.01 20.45
N ILE A 286 24.47 -14.27 20.80
CA ILE A 286 24.55 -15.46 19.94
C ILE A 286 23.60 -16.51 20.52
#